data_AF-A0A6C0LDJ1-F1
#
_entry.id   AF-A0A6C0LDJ1-F1
#
_cell.length_a   1.000
_cell.length_b   1.000
_cell.length_c   1.000
_cell.angle_alpha   90.00
_cell.angle_beta   90.00
_cell.angle_gamma   90.00
#
_symmetry.space_group_name_H-M   'P 1'
#
loop_
_entity.id
_entity.type
_entity.pdbx_description
1 polymer ?
#
loop_
_entity_poly.entity_id
_entity_poly.type
_entity_poly.pdbx_seq_one_letter_code
_entity_poly.pdbx_strand_id
1 'polypeptide(L)'
;MDSKSKEEDPAYMQKRVVYQAIEVSLLLVGAFIFYDIINFFRPMLLKLLNNNKYTFHSLRFFLHILFIFTLDLILRSIFAFAFKIPI
;
A
#
# COMPACT_ATOMS: atom_id res chain seq x y z
N MET A 1 -25.14 -12.88 -20.32
CA MET A 1 -23.73 -12.67 -20.71
C MET A 1 -22.88 -13.15 -19.55
N ASP A 2 -22.33 -14.35 -19.67
CA ASP A 2 -21.60 -15.02 -18.59
C ASP A 2 -20.31 -14.27 -18.22
N SER A 3 -20.10 -14.07 -16.92
CA SER A 3 -18.92 -13.40 -16.33
C SER A 3 -17.60 -13.99 -16.81
N LYS A 4 -17.57 -15.29 -17.12
CA LYS A 4 -16.39 -16.00 -17.66
C LYS A 4 -15.88 -15.45 -18.99
N SER A 5 -16.78 -14.96 -19.86
CA SER A 5 -16.38 -14.44 -21.18
C SER A 5 -15.65 -13.09 -21.12
N LYS A 6 -15.76 -12.37 -20.00
CA LYS A 6 -15.10 -11.06 -19.82
C LYS A 6 -13.71 -11.17 -19.20
N GLU A 7 -13.42 -12.22 -18.45
CA GLU A 7 -12.10 -12.42 -17.82
C GLU A 7 -11.03 -12.90 -18.82
N GLU A 8 -11.45 -13.56 -19.91
CA GLU A 8 -10.56 -14.02 -20.99
C GLU A 8 -10.40 -12.98 -22.12
N ASP A 9 -11.09 -11.84 -22.04
CA ASP A 9 -10.96 -10.75 -23.03
C ASP A 9 -9.56 -10.10 -22.88
N PRO A 10 -8.71 -10.12 -23.92
CA PRO A 10 -7.37 -9.52 -23.86
C PRO A 10 -7.40 -8.04 -23.49
N ALA A 11 -8.47 -7.31 -23.81
CA ALA A 11 -8.63 -5.90 -23.42
C ALA A 11 -8.90 -5.73 -21.91
N TYR A 12 -9.58 -6.68 -21.27
CA TYR A 12 -9.80 -6.69 -19.82
C TYR A 12 -8.50 -7.05 -19.08
N MET A 13 -7.77 -8.05 -19.58
CA MET A 13 -6.49 -8.47 -19.02
C MET A 13 -5.42 -7.37 -19.10
N GLN A 14 -5.30 -6.65 -20.21
CA GLN A 14 -4.39 -5.51 -20.32
C GLN A 14 -4.71 -4.41 -19.29
N LYS A 15 -5.99 -4.06 -19.15
CA LYS A 15 -6.42 -3.05 -18.16
C LYS A 15 -6.04 -3.48 -16.74
N ARG A 16 -6.31 -4.74 -16.38
CA ARG A 16 -5.95 -5.30 -15.07
C ARG A 16 -4.45 -5.21 -14.79
N VAL A 17 -3.61 -5.58 -15.77
CA VAL A 17 -2.14 -5.49 -15.63
C VAL A 17 -1.68 -4.05 -15.44
N VAL A 18 -2.24 -3.11 -16.19
CA VAL A 18 -1.92 -1.68 -16.05
C VAL A 18 -2.29 -1.17 -14.66
N TYR A 19 -3.46 -1.55 -14.12
CA TYR A 19 -3.85 -1.15 -12.78
C TYR A 19 -2.96 -1.73 -11.70
N GLN A 20 -2.61 -3.02 -11.79
CA GLN A 20 -1.68 -3.63 -10.86
C GLN A 20 -0.31 -2.94 -10.90
N ALA A 21 0.17 -2.56 -12.08
CA ALA A 21 1.42 -1.80 -12.20
C ALA A 21 1.33 -0.42 -11.53
N ILE A 22 0.20 0.28 -11.68
CA ILE A 22 -0.04 1.58 -11.02
C ILE A 22 -0.11 1.41 -9.50
N GLU A 23 -0.87 0.42 -9.02
CA GLU A 23 -1.01 0.09 -7.60
C GLU A 23 0.34 -0.21 -6.95
N VAL A 24 1.15 -1.08 -7.56
CA VAL A 24 2.50 -1.39 -7.10
C VAL A 24 3.39 -0.14 -7.09
N SER A 25 3.31 0.71 -8.12
CA SER A 25 4.08 1.96 -8.17
C SER A 25 3.69 2.92 -7.04
N LEU A 26 2.39 3.05 -6.75
CA LEU A 26 1.89 3.89 -5.66
C LEU A 26 2.28 3.34 -4.28
N LEU A 27 2.23 2.02 -4.08
CA LEU A 27 2.71 1.38 -2.86
C LEU A 27 4.20 1.65 -2.64
N LEU A 28 5.00 1.59 -3.71
CA LEU A 28 6.44 1.83 -3.66
C LEU A 28 6.75 3.30 -3.30
N VAL A 29 6.07 4.26 -3.94
CA VAL A 29 6.18 5.68 -3.59
C VAL A 29 5.71 5.93 -2.15
N GLY A 30 4.59 5.34 -1.74
CA GLY A 30 4.06 5.43 -0.38
C GLY A 30 5.06 4.90 0.65
N ALA A 31 5.75 3.80 0.35
CA ALA A 31 6.79 3.24 1.21
C ALA A 31 7.93 4.24 1.47
N PHE A 32 8.40 4.94 0.43
CA PHE A 32 9.43 5.98 0.56
C PHE A 32 8.95 7.14 1.43
N ILE A 33 7.75 7.66 1.15
CA ILE A 33 7.13 8.75 1.93
C ILE A 33 7.00 8.35 3.41
N PHE A 34 6.58 7.11 3.68
CA PHE A 34 6.50 6.58 5.04
C PHE A 34 7.85 6.65 5.77
N TYR A 35 8.94 6.23 5.13
CA TYR A 35 10.27 6.27 5.74
C TYR A 35 10.72 7.70 6.02
N ASP A 36 10.44 8.64 5.12
CA ASP A 36 10.75 10.05 5.32
C ASP A 36 9.99 10.63 6.51
N ILE A 37 8.69 10.35 6.62
CA ILE A 37 7.86 10.76 7.76
C ILE A 37 8.39 10.17 9.07
N ILE A 38 8.66 8.86 9.12
CA ILE A 38 9.18 8.24 10.35
C ILE A 38 10.56 8.80 10.73
N ASN A 39 11.42 9.06 9.75
CA ASN A 39 12.73 9.65 10.01
C ASN A 39 12.62 11.08 10.53
N PHE A 40 11.68 11.87 10.00
CA PHE A 40 11.36 13.21 10.49
C PHE A 40 10.89 13.17 11.96
N PHE A 41 9.99 12.26 12.32
CA PHE A 41 9.48 12.13 13.69
C PHE A 41 10.37 11.31 14.64
N ARG A 42 11.47 10.74 14.15
CA ARG A 42 12.40 9.90 14.91
C ARG A 42 12.78 10.48 16.28
N PRO A 43 13.23 11.74 16.45
CA PRO A 43 13.61 12.25 17.77
C PRO A 43 12.44 12.32 18.75
N MET A 44 11.23 12.62 18.27
CA MET A 44 10.03 12.64 19.11
C MET A 44 9.61 11.21 19.50
N LEU A 45 9.61 10.28 18.54
CA LEU A 45 9.29 8.87 18.79
C LEU A 45 10.30 8.22 19.73
N LEU A 46 11.60 8.50 19.57
CA LEU A 46 12.62 7.99 20.50
C LEU A 46 12.44 8.53 21.92
N LYS A 47 12.06 9.82 22.08
CA LYS A 47 11.75 10.36 23.42
C LYS A 47 10.60 9.62 24.09
N LEU A 48 9.52 9.34 23.35
CA LEU A 48 8.37 8.56 23.84
C LEU A 48 8.75 7.12 24.23
N LEU A 49 9.76 6.57 23.58
CA LEU A 49 10.25 5.21 23.81
C LEU A 49 11.43 5.15 24.80
N ASN A 50 11.61 6.17 25.66
CA ASN A 50 12.73 6.26 26.60
C ASN A 50 14.11 6.10 25.94
N ASN A 51 14.26 6.64 24.73
CA ASN A 51 15.43 6.52 23.86
C ASN A 51 15.85 5.08 23.51
N ASN A 52 14.94 4.10 23.65
CA ASN A 52 15.22 2.72 23.28
C ASN A 52 15.18 2.52 21.75
N LYS A 53 16.37 2.37 21.15
CA LYS A 53 16.54 2.19 19.70
C LYS A 53 15.95 0.87 19.19
N TYR A 54 15.99 -0.19 19.98
CA TYR A 54 15.43 -1.49 19.59
C TYR A 54 13.91 -1.41 19.48
N THR A 55 13.26 -0.84 20.51
CA THR A 55 11.80 -0.62 20.48
C THR A 55 11.39 0.29 19.33
N PHE A 56 12.19 1.33 19.02
CA PHE A 56 11.94 2.19 17.86
C PHE A 56 12.02 1.42 16.54
N HIS A 57 13.00 0.53 16.36
CA HIS A 57 13.12 -0.27 15.14
C HIS A 57 11.94 -1.24 14.97
N SER A 58 11.53 -1.92 16.05
CA SER A 58 10.35 -2.79 16.04
C SER A 58 9.08 -2.01 15.74
N LEU A 59 8.89 -0.84 16.37
CA LEU A 59 7.74 0.03 16.12
C LEU A 59 7.72 0.52 14.67
N ARG A 60 8.85 0.99 14.15
CA ARG A 60 8.98 1.42 12.74
C ARG A 60 8.58 0.31 11.78
N PHE A 61 9.06 -0.91 12.03
CA PHE A 61 8.73 -2.06 11.20
C PHE A 61 7.24 -2.40 11.24
N PHE A 62 6.65 -2.43 12.43
CA PHE A 62 5.22 -2.66 12.60
C PHE A 62 4.38 -1.59 11.90
N LEU A 63 4.71 -0.32 12.07
CA LEU A 63 4.03 0.80 11.42
C LEU A 63 4.17 0.75 9.89
N HIS A 64 5.32 0.28 9.36
CA HIS A 64 5.51 0.11 7.92
C HIS A 64 4.56 -0.93 7.35
N ILE A 65 4.47 -2.11 7.98
CA ILE A 65 3.54 -3.16 7.57
C ILE A 65 2.11 -2.66 7.63
N LEU A 66 1.73 -2.01 8.73
CA LEU A 66 0.38 -1.46 8.90
C LEU A 66 0.07 -0.40 7.83
N PHE A 67 1.03 0.46 7.51
CA PHE A 67 0.90 1.48 6.48
C PHE A 67 0.71 0.87 5.09
N ILE A 68 1.55 -0.09 4.69
CA ILE A 68 1.45 -0.75 3.39
C ILE A 68 0.13 -1.51 3.27
N PHE A 69 -0.26 -2.24 4.31
CA PHE A 69 -1.54 -2.96 4.33
C PHE A 69 -2.74 -2.01 4.21
N THR A 70 -2.74 -0.91 4.95
CA THR A 70 -3.83 0.08 4.90
C THR A 70 -3.86 0.79 3.54
N LEU A 71 -2.70 1.14 2.98
CA LEU A 71 -2.60 1.76 1.68
C LEU A 71 -3.08 0.82 0.57
N ASP A 72 -2.69 -0.46 0.61
CA ASP A 72 -3.19 -1.51 -0.30
C ASP A 72 -4.71 -1.62 -0.24
N LEU A 73 -5.29 -1.71 0.96
CA LEU A 73 -6.75 -1.76 1.12
C LEU A 73 -7.45 -0.53 0.54
N ILE A 74 -6.90 0.67 0.75
CA ILE A 74 -7.45 1.91 0.20
C ILE A 74 -7.36 1.90 -1.33
N LEU A 75 -6.19 1.57 -1.89
CA LEU A 75 -5.98 1.52 -3.35
C LEU A 75 -6.89 0.48 -3.99
N ARG A 76 -6.97 -0.72 -3.43
CA ARG A 76 -7.87 -1.78 -3.87
C ARG A 76 -9.33 -1.35 -3.82
N SER A 77 -9.75 -0.64 -2.78
CA SER A 77 -11.11 -0.11 -2.67
C SER A 77 -11.41 0.95 -3.75
N ILE A 78 -10.46 1.86 -4.00
CA ILE A 78 -10.58 2.90 -5.04
C ILE A 78 -10.68 2.25 -6.43
N PHE A 79 -9.81 1.29 -6.72
CA PHE A 79 -9.80 0.60 -8.03
C PHE A 79 -10.99 -0.34 -8.22
N ALA A 80 -11.41 -1.07 -7.19
CA ALA A 80 -12.62 -1.90 -7.24
C ALA A 80 -13.87 -1.06 -7.56
N PHE A 81 -14.00 0.12 -6.94
CA PHE A 81 -15.10 1.04 -7.21
C PHE A 81 -15.01 1.67 -8.62
N ALA A 82 -13.82 2.12 -9.01
CA ALA A 82 -13.60 2.75 -10.32
C ALA A 82 -13.80 1.79 -11.50
N PHE A 83 -13.53 0.48 -11.32
CA PHE A 83 -13.49 -0.48 -12.42
C PHE A 83 -14.50 -1.63 -12.33
N LYS A 84 -15.35 -1.68 -11.30
CA LYS A 84 -16.32 -2.78 -11.06
C LYS A 84 -15.64 -4.16 -11.08
N ILE A 85 -14.40 -4.23 -10.59
CA ILE A 85 -13.65 -5.48 -10.44
C ILE A 85 -14.02 -6.06 -9.07
N PRO A 86 -14.34 -7.36 -8.97
CA PRO A 86 -14.62 -7.99 -7.67
C PRO A 86 -13.39 -7.89 -6.76
N ILE A 87 -13.63 -7.59 -5.47
CA ILE A 87 -12.63 -7.38 -4.41
C ILE A 87 -11.87 -8.66 -4.11
#